data_AF-A0A922MJ80-F1
#
_entry.id   AF-A0A922MJ80-F1
#
_cell.length_a   1.000
_cell.length_b   1.000
_cell.length_c   1.000
_cell.angle_alpha   90.00
_cell.angle_beta   90.00
_cell.angle_gamma   90.00
#
_symmetry.space_group_name_H-M   'P 1'
#
loop_
_entity.id
_entity.type
_entity.pdbx_description
1 polymer ?
#
loop_
_entity_poly.entity_id
_entity_poly.type
_entity_poly.pdbx_seq_one_letter_code
_entity_poly.pdbx_strand_id
1 'polypeptide(L)'
;MMSIKVATGPREAGLMTPMTRRNPFEFQVLTTNDSASLHQSNFDFSKKVKVLTHGWLNHGYSPMPESIKEAYLNVSDLNIIVVDWGVAANVNYILASYNVASVGRLLTEFLNFLIGEGVSMDDVHLIGHSLGAHVVGIAGAYVKKGPIDTITGKRFCYLLQ
;
A
#
# COMPACT_ATOMS: atom_id res chain seq x y z
N MET A 1 -16.17 -1.51 -1.12
CA MET A 1 -15.28 -1.77 -2.26
C MET A 1 -13.86 -1.45 -1.81
N MET A 2 -12.86 -2.25 -2.20
CA MET A 2 -11.45 -1.96 -1.90
C MET A 2 -10.98 -0.83 -2.81
N SER A 3 -10.19 0.11 -2.29
CA SER A 3 -9.61 1.21 -3.06
C SER A 3 -8.11 1.24 -2.87
N ILE A 4 -7.36 1.31 -3.98
CA ILE A 4 -5.91 1.44 -3.96
C ILE A 4 -5.58 2.90 -4.26
N LYS A 5 -4.75 3.49 -3.42
CA LYS A 5 -4.49 4.92 -3.40
C LYS A 5 -2.99 5.15 -3.46
N VAL A 6 -2.53 6.04 -4.33
CA VAL A 6 -1.11 6.41 -4.45
C VAL A 6 -0.88 7.82 -3.94
N ALA A 7 0.19 7.98 -3.18
CA ALA A 7 0.79 9.24 -2.78
C ALA A 7 2.28 9.20 -3.15
N THR A 8 2.79 10.28 -3.74
CA THR A 8 4.21 10.42 -4.08
C THR A 8 4.78 11.69 -3.46
N GLY A 9 6.04 11.63 -3.02
CA GLY A 9 6.72 12.74 -2.38
C GLY A 9 7.46 13.66 -3.36
N PRO A 10 7.58 14.96 -3.09
CA PRO A 10 8.47 15.83 -3.84
C PRO A 10 9.90 15.78 -3.29
N ARG A 11 10.87 15.91 -4.20
CA ARG A 11 12.21 16.41 -3.90
C ARG A 11 12.08 17.88 -3.53
N GLU A 12 12.49 18.27 -2.33
CA GLU A 12 13.23 19.51 -2.00
C GLU A 12 13.57 19.46 -0.50
N ALA A 13 14.87 19.33 -0.21
CA ALA A 13 15.40 19.33 1.14
C ALA A 13 15.51 20.77 1.65
N GLY A 14 14.86 21.05 2.79
CA GLY A 14 15.11 22.24 3.60
C GLY A 14 14.00 23.28 3.57
N LEU A 15 13.04 23.18 4.50
CA LEU A 15 12.46 24.29 5.29
C LEU A 15 11.25 23.78 6.09
N MET A 16 11.23 24.05 7.39
CA MET A 16 10.12 23.76 8.31
C MET A 16 8.92 24.68 8.05
N THR A 17 7.78 24.09 7.65
CA THR A 17 6.35 24.57 7.66
C THR A 17 5.97 25.85 6.88
N PRO A 18 4.73 26.05 6.33
CA PRO A 18 3.49 25.25 6.33
C PRO A 18 2.96 24.86 4.91
N MET A 19 2.06 23.88 4.86
CA MET A 19 1.15 23.45 3.76
C MET A 19 1.45 23.83 2.27
N THR A 20 1.67 22.75 1.50
CA THR A 20 1.53 22.52 0.04
C THR A 20 2.67 22.89 -0.90
N ARG A 21 2.92 22.00 -1.90
CA ARG A 21 3.32 22.33 -3.28
C ARG A 21 3.10 21.11 -4.21
N ARG A 22 1.95 21.09 -4.89
CA ARG A 22 1.46 20.11 -5.92
C ARG A 22 1.12 18.68 -5.48
N ASN A 23 0.43 18.62 -4.36
CA ASN A 23 -0.38 17.51 -3.87
C ASN A 23 0.32 16.25 -3.30
N PRO A 24 1.26 16.40 -2.36
CA PRO A 24 1.82 15.27 -1.59
C PRO A 24 0.88 14.71 -0.51
N PHE A 25 -0.35 15.23 -0.38
CA PHE A 25 -1.28 14.86 0.70
C PHE A 25 -2.62 14.28 0.23
N GLU A 26 -3.03 14.46 -1.02
CA GLU A 26 -4.21 13.77 -1.55
C GLU A 26 -3.80 12.51 -2.30
N PHE A 27 -4.53 11.44 -2.01
CA PHE A 27 -4.38 10.20 -2.72
C PHE A 27 -4.95 10.29 -4.13
N GLN A 28 -4.21 9.77 -5.11
CA GLN A 28 -4.77 9.42 -6.42
C GLN A 28 -5.25 7.97 -6.39
N VAL A 29 -6.51 7.74 -6.73
CA VAL A 29 -7.05 6.37 -6.79
C VAL A 29 -6.51 5.69 -8.04
N LEU A 30 -5.88 4.54 -7.84
CA LEU A 30 -5.47 3.65 -8.92
C LEU A 30 -6.42 2.48 -9.03
N THR A 31 -6.70 2.08 -10.27
CA THR A 31 -7.50 0.91 -10.60
C THR A 31 -6.61 -0.16 -11.20
N THR A 32 -6.78 -1.41 -10.76
CA THR A 32 -6.06 -2.55 -11.34
C THR A 32 -6.41 -2.69 -12.83
N ASN A 33 -5.39 -2.95 -13.67
CA ASN A 33 -5.50 -3.07 -15.12
C ASN A 33 -5.88 -1.77 -15.86
N ASP A 34 -5.78 -0.62 -15.20
CA ASP A 34 -5.94 0.69 -15.85
C ASP A 34 -4.57 1.36 -16.02
N SER A 35 -3.85 0.98 -17.07
CA SER A 35 -2.55 1.55 -17.40
C SER A 35 -2.66 3.07 -17.61
N ALA A 36 -3.75 3.55 -18.23
CA ALA A 36 -3.93 4.97 -18.48
C ALA A 36 -4.00 5.77 -17.16
N SER A 37 -4.76 5.29 -16.18
CA SER A 37 -4.82 5.89 -14.83
C SER A 37 -3.46 5.87 -14.14
N LEU A 38 -2.70 4.77 -14.26
CA LEU A 38 -1.36 4.66 -13.67
C LEU A 38 -0.39 5.69 -14.28
N HIS A 39 -0.30 5.78 -15.61
CA HIS A 39 0.61 6.69 -16.32
C HIS A 39 0.22 8.17 -16.20
N GLN A 40 -1.07 8.47 -15.97
CA GLN A 40 -1.56 9.84 -15.71
C GLN A 40 -1.44 10.25 -14.24
N SER A 41 -1.19 9.30 -13.34
CA SER A 41 -0.95 9.58 -11.93
C SER A 41 0.46 10.14 -11.71
N ASN A 42 0.75 10.51 -10.47
CA ASN A 42 2.08 10.95 -10.06
C ASN A 42 3.02 9.77 -9.77
N PHE A 43 2.64 8.54 -10.14
CA PHE A 43 3.46 7.34 -9.96
C PHE A 43 4.71 7.40 -10.85
N ASP A 44 5.87 7.20 -10.24
CA ASP A 44 7.15 7.26 -10.93
C ASP A 44 7.80 5.88 -11.00
N PHE A 45 7.86 5.28 -12.18
CA PHE A 45 8.42 3.94 -12.40
C PHE A 45 9.91 3.82 -12.06
N SER A 46 10.64 4.93 -11.93
CA SER A 46 12.06 4.93 -11.52
C SER A 46 12.27 4.89 -10.01
N LYS A 47 11.19 5.01 -9.21
CA LYS A 47 11.26 5.11 -7.75
C LYS A 47 10.79 3.84 -7.06
N LYS A 48 11.37 3.60 -5.88
CA LYS A 48 10.94 2.51 -4.98
C LYS A 48 9.47 2.64 -4.60
N VAL A 49 8.82 1.51 -4.36
CA VAL A 49 7.40 1.41 -4.04
C VAL A 49 7.22 0.85 -2.64
N LYS A 50 6.52 1.58 -1.78
CA LYS A 50 6.09 1.13 -0.45
C LYS A 50 4.60 0.93 -0.45
N VAL A 51 4.14 -0.30 -0.22
CA VAL A 51 2.71 -0.62 -0.14
C VAL A 51 2.31 -0.77 1.33
N LEU A 52 1.38 0.05 1.79
CA LEU A 52 0.89 0.10 3.16
C LEU A 52 -0.53 -0.46 3.21
N THR A 53 -0.82 -1.34 4.16
CA THR A 53 -2.18 -1.80 4.42
C THR A 53 -2.54 -1.70 5.89
N HIS A 54 -3.76 -1.22 6.16
CA HIS A 54 -4.30 -1.11 7.51
C HIS A 54 -4.85 -2.45 8.01
N GLY A 55 -5.23 -2.50 9.29
CA GLY A 55 -5.81 -3.68 9.94
C GLY A 55 -7.32 -3.58 10.18
N TRP A 56 -7.81 -4.47 11.05
CA TRP A 56 -9.19 -4.48 11.54
C TRP A 56 -9.61 -3.13 12.15
N LEU A 57 -10.87 -2.72 11.95
CA LEU A 57 -11.45 -1.46 12.45
C LEU A 57 -10.67 -0.19 12.05
N ASN A 58 -9.96 -0.23 10.92
CA ASN A 58 -9.22 0.91 10.39
C ASN A 58 -9.56 1.12 8.90
N HIS A 59 -9.02 2.19 8.31
CA HIS A 59 -9.16 2.58 6.90
C HIS A 59 -7.86 3.23 6.39
N GLY A 60 -7.81 3.58 5.10
CA GLY A 60 -6.61 4.15 4.46
C GLY A 60 -6.13 5.50 4.99
N TYR A 61 -6.96 6.22 5.74
CA TYR A 61 -6.62 7.51 6.39
C TYR A 61 -6.46 7.38 7.91
N SER A 62 -6.39 6.16 8.44
CA SER A 62 -6.18 6.00 9.88
C SER A 62 -4.78 6.51 10.27
N PRO A 63 -4.54 6.83 11.55
CA PRO A 63 -3.26 7.42 11.98
C PRO A 63 -2.03 6.59 11.62
N MET A 64 -2.15 5.26 11.57
CA MET A 64 -1.02 4.37 11.24
C MET A 64 -0.56 4.54 9.77
N PRO A 65 -1.41 4.35 8.73
CA PRO A 65 -1.02 4.66 7.35
C PRO A 65 -0.49 6.08 7.16
N GLU A 66 -1.11 7.09 7.79
CA GLU A 66 -0.68 8.48 7.67
C GLU A 66 0.68 8.74 8.30
N SER A 67 0.92 8.25 9.51
CA SER A 67 2.21 8.42 10.20
C SER A 67 3.35 7.75 9.44
N ILE A 68 3.12 6.54 8.90
CA ILE A 68 4.13 5.84 8.10
C ILE A 68 4.37 6.57 6.78
N LYS A 69 3.30 7.04 6.12
CA LYS A 69 3.39 7.86 4.91
C LYS A 69 4.27 9.08 5.15
N GLU A 70 3.94 9.90 6.15
CA GLU A 70 4.68 11.12 6.48
C GLU A 70 6.14 10.81 6.82
N ALA A 71 6.40 9.77 7.63
CA ALA A 71 7.75 9.39 7.99
C ALA A 71 8.60 9.03 6.76
N TYR A 72 8.06 8.29 5.80
CA TYR A 72 8.78 7.93 4.58
C TYR A 72 8.97 9.13 3.64
N LEU A 73 7.93 9.93 3.43
CA LEU A 73 8.00 11.11 2.56
C LEU A 73 8.99 12.16 3.08
N ASN A 74 9.21 12.22 4.39
CA ASN A 74 10.20 13.13 5.00
C ASN A 74 11.66 12.70 4.78
N VAL A 75 11.93 11.44 4.47
CA VAL A 75 13.30 10.89 4.43
C VAL A 75 13.69 10.33 3.06
N SER A 76 12.74 10.07 2.18
CA SER A 76 12.99 9.44 0.89
C SER A 76 11.95 9.82 -0.15
N ASP A 77 12.41 10.00 -1.38
CA ASP A 77 11.54 10.18 -2.53
C ASP A 77 11.15 8.81 -3.10
N LEU A 78 9.91 8.41 -2.86
CA LEU A 78 9.39 7.08 -3.22
C LEU A 78 7.88 7.13 -3.52
N ASN A 79 7.38 6.08 -4.16
CA ASN A 79 5.95 5.87 -4.34
C ASN A 79 5.36 5.19 -3.10
N ILE A 80 4.32 5.78 -2.51
CA ILE A 80 3.56 5.17 -1.41
C ILE A 80 2.19 4.76 -1.93
N ILE A 81 1.86 3.49 -1.77
CA ILE A 81 0.56 2.94 -2.12
C ILE A 81 -0.17 2.54 -0.84
N VAL A 82 -1.32 3.12 -0.56
CA VAL A 82 -2.18 2.74 0.55
C VAL A 82 -3.31 1.86 0.03
N VAL A 83 -3.41 0.66 0.60
CA VAL A 83 -4.50 -0.29 0.33
C VAL A 83 -5.60 -0.06 1.34
N ASP A 84 -6.70 0.55 0.89
CA ASP A 84 -7.87 0.86 1.69
C ASP A 84 -8.93 -0.22 1.50
N TRP A 85 -9.06 -1.10 2.49
CA TRP A 85 -10.07 -2.14 2.55
C TRP A 85 -11.02 -1.92 3.73
N GLY A 86 -11.17 -0.65 4.18
CA GLY A 86 -11.95 -0.27 5.36
C GLY A 86 -13.37 -0.83 5.37
N VAL A 87 -14.05 -0.87 4.22
CA VAL A 87 -15.41 -1.45 4.11
C VAL A 87 -15.44 -2.93 4.53
N ALA A 88 -14.40 -3.69 4.19
CA ALA A 88 -14.28 -5.10 4.53
C ALA A 88 -13.61 -5.34 5.90
N ALA A 89 -12.90 -4.34 6.43
CA ALA A 89 -12.22 -4.38 7.73
C ALA A 89 -13.10 -3.91 8.90
N ASN A 90 -14.13 -3.11 8.66
CA ASN A 90 -15.00 -2.54 9.70
C ASN A 90 -16.26 -3.39 9.93
N VAL A 91 -16.07 -4.70 10.06
CA VAL A 91 -17.09 -5.69 10.42
C VAL A 91 -16.62 -6.45 11.66
N ASN A 92 -17.42 -7.40 12.18
CA ASN A 92 -16.94 -8.23 13.28
C ASN A 92 -15.66 -9.00 12.90
N TYR A 93 -14.84 -9.34 13.89
CA TYR A 93 -13.50 -9.90 13.67
C TYR A 93 -13.50 -11.16 12.78
N ILE A 94 -14.46 -12.06 12.96
CA ILE A 94 -14.57 -13.30 12.19
C ILE A 94 -14.75 -12.99 10.70
N LEU A 95 -15.71 -12.12 10.37
CA LEU A 95 -15.93 -11.69 8.98
C LEU A 95 -14.74 -10.92 8.41
N ALA A 96 -14.12 -10.04 9.19
CA ALA A 96 -12.94 -9.31 8.75
C ALA A 96 -11.77 -10.25 8.45
N SER A 97 -11.58 -11.28 9.27
CA SER A 97 -10.56 -12.33 9.05
C SER A 97 -10.84 -13.14 7.79
N TYR A 98 -12.10 -13.47 7.47
CA TYR A 98 -12.44 -14.13 6.21
C TYR A 98 -12.15 -13.26 4.99
N ASN A 99 -12.31 -11.93 5.11
CA ASN A 99 -12.05 -11.00 4.02
C ASN A 99 -10.56 -10.85 3.68
N VAL A 100 -9.65 -11.15 4.61
CA VAL A 100 -8.20 -11.03 4.42
C VAL A 100 -7.71 -11.77 3.18
N ALA A 101 -8.22 -12.99 2.94
CA ALA A 101 -7.80 -13.79 1.79
C ALA A 101 -8.20 -13.14 0.46
N SER A 102 -9.43 -12.62 0.39
CA SER A 102 -9.94 -11.91 -0.79
C SER A 102 -9.17 -10.61 -1.04
N VAL A 103 -8.91 -9.83 0.00
CA VAL A 103 -8.12 -8.58 -0.10
C VAL A 103 -6.68 -8.89 -0.52
N GLY A 104 -6.07 -9.94 0.04
CA GLY A 104 -4.73 -10.39 -0.34
C GLY A 104 -4.63 -10.75 -1.82
N ARG A 105 -5.63 -11.46 -2.37
CA ARG A 105 -5.69 -11.79 -3.81
C ARG A 105 -5.83 -10.55 -4.69
N LEU A 106 -6.70 -9.62 -4.33
CA LEU A 106 -6.84 -8.36 -5.08
C LEU A 106 -5.53 -7.55 -5.06
N LEU A 107 -4.82 -7.56 -3.93
CA LEU A 107 -3.50 -6.94 -3.84
C LEU A 107 -2.47 -7.68 -4.71
N THR A 108 -2.48 -9.02 -4.76
CA THR A 108 -1.65 -9.79 -5.68
C THR A 108 -1.91 -9.42 -7.14
N GLU A 109 -3.17 -9.29 -7.55
CA GLU A 109 -3.53 -8.88 -8.91
C GLU A 109 -2.98 -7.50 -9.24
N PHE A 110 -3.11 -6.55 -8.32
CA PHE A 110 -2.56 -5.22 -8.47
C PHE A 110 -1.02 -5.21 -8.55
N LEU A 111 -0.33 -5.99 -7.72
CA LEU A 111 1.13 -6.12 -7.80
C LEU A 111 1.58 -6.74 -9.14
N ASN A 112 0.88 -7.78 -9.61
CA ASN A 112 1.16 -8.38 -10.92
C ASN A 112 0.94 -7.37 -12.07
N PHE A 113 -0.08 -6.51 -11.95
CA PHE A 113 -0.31 -5.41 -12.89
C PHE A 113 0.87 -4.42 -12.89
N LEU A 114 1.32 -3.94 -11.72
CA LEU A 114 2.48 -3.05 -11.63
C LEU A 114 3.75 -3.66 -12.24
N ILE A 115 4.00 -4.96 -12.00
CA ILE A 115 5.13 -5.69 -12.59
C ILE A 115 4.98 -5.79 -14.12
N GLY A 116 3.75 -5.96 -14.62
CA GLY A 116 3.43 -5.94 -16.04
C GLY A 116 3.73 -4.58 -16.70
N GLU A 117 3.55 -3.49 -15.95
CA GLU A 117 3.85 -2.12 -16.37
C GLU A 117 5.34 -1.75 -16.26
N GLY A 118 6.17 -2.65 -15.71
CA GLY A 118 7.63 -2.47 -15.65
C GLY A 118 8.21 -2.15 -14.27
N VAL A 119 7.41 -2.21 -13.20
CA VAL A 119 7.92 -2.08 -11.82
C VAL A 119 8.72 -3.33 -11.44
N SER A 120 9.95 -3.13 -10.95
CA SER A 120 10.76 -4.24 -10.42
C SER A 120 10.24 -4.70 -9.06
N MET A 121 10.28 -6.01 -8.83
CA MET A 121 9.92 -6.61 -7.54
C MET A 121 10.89 -6.21 -6.42
N ASP A 122 12.16 -5.97 -6.77
CA ASP A 122 13.20 -5.56 -5.84
C ASP A 122 12.96 -4.13 -5.30
N ASP A 123 12.11 -3.36 -5.98
CA ASP A 123 11.74 -2.01 -5.58
C ASP A 123 10.49 -1.96 -4.71
N VAL A 124 9.77 -3.07 -4.56
CA VAL A 124 8.51 -3.17 -3.82
C VAL A 124 8.75 -3.66 -2.39
N HIS A 125 8.25 -2.92 -1.40
CA HIS A 125 8.22 -3.36 0.00
C HIS A 125 6.79 -3.26 0.53
N LEU A 126 6.26 -4.40 0.99
CA LEU A 126 4.94 -4.46 1.60
C LEU A 126 5.00 -4.28 3.13
N ILE A 127 4.11 -3.43 3.66
CA ILE A 127 4.00 -3.12 5.08
C ILE A 127 2.55 -3.32 5.50
N GLY A 128 2.33 -4.23 6.46
CA GLY A 128 1.00 -4.54 6.97
C GLY A 128 0.93 -4.45 8.49
N HIS A 129 -0.19 -3.92 8.99
CA HIS A 129 -0.47 -3.85 10.42
C HIS A 129 -1.65 -4.74 10.82
N SER A 130 -1.51 -5.54 11.88
CA SER A 130 -2.58 -6.43 12.38
C SER A 130 -3.10 -7.36 11.27
N LEU A 131 -4.41 -7.43 10.98
CA LEU A 131 -4.95 -8.20 9.85
C LEU A 131 -4.33 -7.81 8.50
N GLY A 132 -3.86 -6.58 8.35
CA GLY A 132 -3.14 -6.13 7.17
C GLY A 132 -1.80 -6.86 6.97
N ALA A 133 -1.15 -7.36 8.03
CA ALA A 133 0.05 -8.17 7.91
C ALA A 133 -0.23 -9.50 7.17
N HIS A 134 -1.39 -10.11 7.45
CA HIS A 134 -1.83 -11.30 6.73
C HIS A 134 -2.18 -10.99 5.27
N VAL A 135 -2.79 -9.83 4.99
CA VAL A 135 -3.06 -9.37 3.61
C VAL A 135 -1.77 -9.29 2.79
N VAL A 136 -0.72 -8.64 3.32
CA VAL A 136 0.57 -8.53 2.59
C VAL A 136 1.32 -9.85 2.53
N GLY A 137 1.19 -10.71 3.54
CA GLY A 137 1.76 -12.06 3.53
C GLY A 137 1.17 -12.92 2.42
N ILE A 138 -0.16 -12.90 2.28
CA ILE A 138 -0.87 -13.56 1.17
C ILE A 138 -0.42 -12.92 -0.16
N ALA A 139 -0.43 -11.60 -0.25
CA ALA A 139 -0.06 -10.92 -1.48
C ALA A 139 1.33 -11.34 -1.97
N GLY A 140 2.32 -11.28 -1.07
CA GLY A 140 3.71 -11.67 -1.36
C GLY A 140 3.90 -13.15 -1.68
N ALA A 141 3.10 -14.05 -1.10
CA ALA A 141 3.16 -15.47 -1.41
C ALA A 141 2.65 -15.82 -2.83
N TYR A 142 1.74 -15.01 -3.40
CA TYR A 142 1.09 -15.31 -4.68
C TYR A 142 1.60 -14.45 -5.86
N VAL A 143 2.61 -13.58 -5.68
CA VAL A 143 3.17 -12.80 -6.79
C VAL A 143 3.94 -13.71 -7.76
N LYS A 144 3.69 -13.55 -9.08
CA LYS A 144 4.10 -14.51 -10.11
C LYS A 144 5.61 -14.54 -10.44
N LYS A 145 6.38 -13.49 -10.11
CA LYS A 145 7.76 -13.32 -10.60
C LYS A 145 8.86 -13.48 -9.53
N GLY A 146 8.56 -14.03 -8.36
CA GLY A 146 9.56 -14.30 -7.30
C GLY A 146 9.24 -13.58 -5.98
N PRO A 147 10.05 -13.81 -4.93
CA PRO A 147 9.81 -13.22 -3.61
C PRO A 147 9.92 -11.69 -3.66
N ILE A 148 9.06 -11.00 -2.90
CA ILE A 148 9.14 -9.55 -2.70
C ILE A 148 10.37 -9.22 -1.83
N ASP A 149 11.06 -8.12 -2.15
CA ASP A 149 12.28 -7.66 -1.47
C ASP A 149 12.17 -7.68 0.06
N THR A 150 11.08 -7.14 0.60
CA THR A 150 10.85 -7.15 2.06
C THR A 150 9.35 -7.09 2.38
N ILE A 151 8.93 -7.88 3.38
CA ILE A 151 7.61 -7.81 4.01
C ILE A 151 7.80 -7.44 5.48
N THR A 152 7.29 -6.27 5.90
CA THR A 152 7.30 -5.86 7.31
C THR A 152 5.89 -5.97 7.90
N GLY A 153 5.70 -6.92 8.83
CA GLY A 153 4.48 -7.04 9.63
C GLY A 153 4.66 -6.43 11.02
N LYS A 154 3.97 -5.33 11.34
CA LYS A 154 3.91 -4.83 12.72
C LYS A 154 2.68 -5.41 13.43
N ARG A 155 2.96 -6.31 14.38
CA ARG A 155 2.03 -7.21 15.11
C ARG A 155 1.38 -8.30 14.26
N PHE A 156 2.02 -9.48 14.26
CA PHE A 156 1.38 -10.75 13.93
C PHE A 156 0.24 -10.99 14.93
N CYS A 157 -1.00 -11.03 14.47
CA CYS A 157 -2.05 -11.66 15.26
C CYS A 157 -1.83 -13.18 15.14
N TYR A 158 -1.27 -13.76 16.20
CA TYR A 158 -1.22 -15.20 16.41
C TYR A 158 -2.66 -15.69 16.57
N LEU A 159 -3.25 -16.27 15.52
CA LEU A 159 -4.42 -17.15 15.59
C LEU A 159 -4.75 -17.68 14.20
N LEU A 160 -3.82 -18.44 13.60
CA LEU A 160 -4.14 -19.47 12.60
C LEU A 160 -3.02 -20.53 12.66
N GLN A 161 -3.16 -21.46 13.60
CA GLN A 161 -2.71 -22.85 13.48
C GLN A 161 -3.95 -23.73 13.59
#